data_AF-X1J4P8-F1
#
_entry.id   AF-X1J4P8-F1
#
_cell.length_a   1.000
_cell.length_b   1.000
_cell.length_c   1.000
_cell.angle_alpha   90.00
_cell.angle_beta   90.00
_cell.angle_gamma   90.00
#
_symmetry.space_group_name_H-M   'P 1'
#
loop_
_entity.id
_entity.type
_entity.pdbx_description
1 polymer ?
#
loop_
_entity_poly.entity_id
_entity_poly.type
_entity_poly.pdbx_seq_one_letter_code
_entity_poly.pdbx_strand_id
1 'polypeptide(L)'
;LLVFPFFVLERKSKKLETEYKDIVKRGNEKIEIIWNVSANTKYGYPGLFDREVHKVIEQIISEILKKDGEIKNPISFSIYDLCNRMGITTSGGKNYRKVKEALERIRMTGIKSEGAFYHKGKKEWISKVFGLYDSIIFRGAELEDGSIAEKNLLYLGNIYLQSLNSFNIKPIDYTYWRSLESKIASRLYEILGIKFYGVRNKKEGFIRYKYSTLCQLLPVTPHEYISSAKRQLNPGNNELRDSGFISKYEWCENGNNDWLIYYWPGERAKRK
;
A
#
# COMPACT_ATOMS: atom_id res chain seq x y z
N LEU A 1 -5.74 -1.74 -3.14
CA LEU A 1 -4.61 -1.06 -2.51
C LEU A 1 -4.53 -1.51 -1.06
N LEU A 2 -3.33 -1.78 -0.57
CA LEU A 2 -3.10 -2.20 0.81
C LEU A 2 -3.24 -0.99 1.76
N VAL A 3 -4.38 -0.88 2.44
CA VAL A 3 -4.56 0.09 3.55
C VAL A 3 -3.60 -0.25 4.69
N PHE A 4 -3.43 -1.54 4.97
CA PHE A 4 -2.51 -2.03 5.98
C PHE A 4 -1.05 -1.91 5.54
N PRO A 5 -0.11 -1.79 6.50
CA PRO A 5 1.29 -1.63 6.18
C PRO A 5 1.88 -2.86 5.50
N PHE A 6 2.88 -2.62 4.66
CA PHE A 6 3.66 -3.67 3.98
C PHE A 6 5.10 -3.22 3.73
N PHE A 7 5.28 -1.95 3.35
CA PHE A 7 6.59 -1.35 3.11
C PHE A 7 7.01 -0.46 4.29
N VAL A 8 8.30 -0.43 4.61
CA VAL A 8 8.83 0.61 5.52
C VAL A 8 8.90 1.97 4.81
N LEU A 9 8.66 3.04 5.59
CA LEU A 9 8.74 4.42 5.10
C LEU A 9 10.13 5.06 5.29
N GLU A 10 11.04 4.36 5.95
CA GLU A 10 12.38 4.86 6.29
C GLU A 10 13.44 4.36 5.30
N ARG A 11 14.46 5.19 5.03
CA ARG A 11 15.55 4.85 4.11
C ARG A 11 16.50 3.77 4.66
N LYS A 12 16.63 3.69 5.98
CA LYS A 12 17.52 2.73 6.67
C LYS A 12 16.73 2.08 7.79
N SER A 13 16.25 0.87 7.56
CA SER A 13 15.55 0.09 8.56
C SER A 13 16.14 -1.31 8.64
N LYS A 14 16.39 -1.79 9.87
CA LYS A 14 16.74 -3.20 10.14
C LYS A 14 15.51 -4.03 10.54
N LYS A 15 14.31 -3.45 10.37
CA LYS A 15 13.04 -4.08 10.73
C LYS A 15 12.88 -5.35 9.90
N LEU A 16 12.51 -6.45 10.56
CA LEU A 16 12.14 -7.71 9.90
C LEU A 16 10.64 -7.94 9.91
N GLU A 17 9.88 -7.12 10.62
CA GLU A 17 8.46 -7.31 10.83
C GLU A 17 7.76 -5.98 11.13
N THR A 18 6.59 -5.75 10.56
CA THR A 18 5.67 -4.67 10.93
C THR A 18 4.32 -5.25 11.30
N GLU A 19 3.77 -4.81 12.42
CA GLU A 19 2.44 -5.19 12.87
C GLU A 19 1.49 -3.99 12.90
N TYR A 20 0.25 -4.25 12.49
CA TYR A 20 -0.92 -3.45 12.82
C TYR A 20 -1.84 -4.29 13.70
N LYS A 21 -2.31 -3.70 14.78
CA LYS A 21 -3.18 -4.32 15.77
C LYS A 21 -4.27 -3.35 16.21
N ASP A 22 -5.50 -3.84 16.28
CA ASP A 22 -6.64 -3.01 16.70
C ASP A 22 -7.74 -3.87 17.35
N ILE A 23 -8.61 -3.23 18.13
CA ILE A 23 -9.79 -3.85 18.71
C ILE A 23 -11.01 -3.30 17.98
N VAL A 24 -11.66 -4.16 17.19
CA VAL A 24 -12.84 -3.79 16.41
C VAL A 24 -14.09 -4.38 17.03
N LYS A 25 -15.19 -3.62 17.01
CA LYS A 25 -16.51 -4.13 17.40
C LYS A 25 -17.15 -4.85 16.21
N ARG A 26 -17.49 -6.13 16.38
CA ARG A 26 -18.24 -6.93 15.39
C ARG A 26 -19.50 -7.46 16.07
N GLY A 27 -20.65 -6.93 15.68
CA GLY A 27 -21.88 -7.16 16.44
C GLY A 27 -21.72 -6.64 17.87
N ASN A 28 -21.90 -7.51 18.87
CA ASN A 28 -21.76 -7.16 20.29
C ASN A 28 -20.37 -7.45 20.85
N GLU A 29 -19.50 -8.12 20.09
CA GLU A 29 -18.18 -8.54 20.57
C GLU A 29 -17.10 -7.54 20.18
N LYS A 30 -16.12 -7.38 21.08
CA LYS A 30 -14.85 -6.71 20.78
C LYS A 30 -13.84 -7.78 20.42
N ILE A 31 -13.37 -7.76 19.18
CA ILE A 31 -12.43 -8.74 18.66
C ILE A 31 -11.13 -8.03 18.33
N GLU A 32 -10.03 -8.63 18.76
CA GLU A 32 -8.69 -8.21 18.39
C GLU A 32 -8.41 -8.65 16.95
N ILE A 33 -7.88 -7.74 16.14
CA ILE A 33 -7.44 -8.03 14.78
C ILE A 33 -5.95 -7.73 14.65
N ILE A 34 -5.26 -8.60 13.92
CA ILE A 34 -3.83 -8.46 13.67
C ILE A 34 -3.56 -8.52 12.17
N TRP A 35 -2.72 -7.62 11.71
CA TRP A 35 -2.10 -7.67 10.39
C TRP A 35 -0.60 -7.57 10.58
N ASN A 36 0.08 -8.67 10.35
CA ASN A 36 1.51 -8.81 10.53
C ASN A 36 2.16 -9.02 9.16
N VAL A 37 3.26 -8.32 8.91
CA VAL A 37 4.07 -8.47 7.71
C VAL A 37 5.49 -8.78 8.13
N SER A 38 6.03 -9.90 7.66
CA SER A 38 7.36 -10.38 8.02
C SER A 38 8.22 -10.62 6.77
N ALA A 39 9.49 -10.25 6.89
CA ALA A 39 10.48 -10.41 5.83
C ALA A 39 11.13 -11.79 5.86
N ASN A 40 11.55 -12.25 4.69
CA ASN A 40 12.54 -13.30 4.61
C ASN A 40 13.92 -12.74 5.00
N THR A 41 14.63 -13.42 5.90
CA THR A 41 15.94 -12.98 6.41
C THR A 41 17.01 -12.82 5.33
N LYS A 42 16.96 -13.61 4.24
CA LYS A 42 17.89 -13.53 3.11
C LYS A 42 17.60 -12.32 2.21
N TYR A 43 16.33 -11.99 2.00
CA TYR A 43 15.93 -10.94 1.05
C TYR A 43 15.76 -9.56 1.72
N GLY A 44 15.55 -9.54 3.04
CA GLY A 44 15.30 -8.33 3.81
C GLY A 44 13.86 -7.82 3.69
N TYR A 45 13.54 -6.78 4.46
CA TYR A 45 12.20 -6.18 4.49
C TYR A 45 12.00 -5.17 3.36
N PRO A 46 10.84 -5.17 2.68
CA PRO A 46 10.61 -4.30 1.53
C PRO A 46 10.57 -2.82 1.95
N GLY A 47 11.44 -2.03 1.32
CA GLY A 47 11.66 -0.61 1.59
C GLY A 47 11.04 0.33 0.56
N LEU A 48 11.50 1.58 0.56
CA LEU A 48 10.96 2.64 -0.30
C LEU A 48 11.09 2.34 -1.80
N PHE A 49 12.21 1.75 -2.23
CA PHE A 49 12.41 1.38 -3.63
C PHE A 49 11.46 0.24 -4.05
N ASP A 50 11.26 -0.75 -3.17
CA ASP A 50 10.31 -1.85 -3.39
C ASP A 50 8.88 -1.32 -3.49
N ARG A 51 8.54 -0.35 -2.63
CA ARG A 51 7.26 0.35 -2.68
C ARG A 51 7.05 1.03 -4.02
N GLU A 52 8.06 1.72 -4.55
CA GLU A 52 7.99 2.37 -5.87
C GLU A 52 7.80 1.35 -7.00
N VAL A 53 8.53 0.23 -6.99
CA VAL A 53 8.34 -0.88 -7.95
C VAL A 53 6.91 -1.42 -7.88
N HIS A 54 6.40 -1.68 -6.67
CA HIS A 54 5.04 -2.17 -6.48
C HIS A 54 3.99 -1.16 -6.95
N LYS A 55 4.21 0.14 -6.79
CA LYS A 55 3.28 1.18 -7.28
C LYS A 55 3.20 1.22 -8.80
N VAL A 56 4.29 0.96 -9.50
CA VAL A 56 4.25 0.81 -10.96
C VAL A 56 3.53 -0.47 -11.37
N ILE A 57 3.69 -1.58 -10.63
CA ILE A 57 2.88 -2.78 -10.83
C ILE A 57 1.39 -2.49 -10.60
N GLU A 58 1.02 -1.75 -9.55
CA GLU A 58 -0.37 -1.31 -9.31
C GLU A 58 -0.89 -0.41 -10.46
N GLN A 59 -0.03 0.40 -11.08
CA GLN A 59 -0.37 1.19 -12.26
C GLN A 59 -0.70 0.29 -13.46
N ILE A 60 0.16 -0.69 -13.76
CA ILE A 60 -0.07 -1.68 -14.83
C ILE A 60 -1.36 -2.46 -14.58
N ILE A 61 -1.59 -2.93 -13.35
CA ILE A 61 -2.83 -3.59 -12.92
C ILE A 61 -4.04 -2.67 -13.19
N SER A 62 -3.94 -1.40 -12.85
CA SER A 62 -5.04 -0.45 -13.05
C SER A 62 -5.33 -0.22 -14.54
N GLU A 63 -4.31 -0.23 -15.40
CA GLU A 63 -4.45 -0.15 -16.86
C GLU A 63 -5.15 -1.40 -17.43
N ILE A 64 -4.74 -2.59 -16.98
CA ILE A 64 -5.39 -3.87 -17.36
C ILE A 64 -6.85 -3.87 -16.91
N LEU A 65 -7.15 -3.54 -15.65
CA LEU A 65 -8.54 -3.47 -15.15
C LEU A 65 -9.41 -2.51 -15.96
N LYS A 66 -8.87 -1.36 -16.37
CA LYS A 66 -9.61 -0.39 -17.20
C LYS A 66 -9.90 -0.93 -18.60
N LYS A 67 -8.99 -1.70 -19.16
CA LYS A 67 -9.09 -2.24 -20.52
C LYS A 67 -9.94 -3.52 -20.58
N ASP A 68 -9.65 -4.46 -19.69
CA ASP A 68 -10.12 -5.84 -19.77
C ASP A 68 -11.20 -6.14 -18.69
N GLY A 69 -11.43 -5.24 -17.73
CA GLY A 69 -12.46 -5.38 -16.68
C GLY A 69 -12.10 -6.32 -15.54
N GLU A 70 -11.07 -7.15 -15.71
CA GLU A 70 -10.59 -8.12 -14.71
C GLU A 70 -9.06 -8.30 -14.79
N ILE A 71 -8.45 -8.75 -13.70
CA ILE A 71 -7.06 -9.21 -13.66
C ILE A 71 -7.03 -10.73 -13.66
N LYS A 72 -6.14 -11.28 -14.48
CA LYS A 72 -5.78 -12.70 -14.48
C LYS A 72 -4.28 -12.85 -14.27
N ASN A 73 -3.90 -13.98 -13.68
CA ASN A 73 -2.50 -14.38 -13.64
C ASN A 73 -2.12 -15.08 -14.96
N PRO A 74 -0.86 -14.95 -15.42
CA PRO A 74 0.13 -13.99 -14.95
C PRO A 74 -0.08 -12.58 -15.53
N ILE A 75 0.43 -11.56 -14.84
CA ILE A 75 0.61 -10.22 -15.41
C ILE A 75 1.93 -10.19 -16.15
N SER A 76 1.91 -9.76 -17.41
CA SER A 76 3.12 -9.64 -18.23
C SER A 76 3.63 -8.20 -18.29
N PHE A 77 4.95 -8.01 -18.19
CA PHE A 77 5.61 -6.70 -18.27
C PHE A 77 7.09 -6.82 -18.65
N SER A 78 7.71 -5.68 -18.99
CA SER A 78 9.16 -5.58 -19.13
C SER A 78 9.75 -4.78 -17.96
N ILE A 79 10.95 -5.16 -17.49
CA ILE A 79 11.68 -4.38 -16.48
C ILE A 79 12.06 -3.01 -17.04
N TYR A 80 12.28 -2.91 -18.36
CA TYR A 80 12.51 -1.64 -19.05
C TYR A 80 11.33 -0.68 -18.86
N ASP A 81 10.09 -1.15 -19.08
CA ASP A 81 8.88 -0.36 -18.85
C ASP A 81 8.74 0.05 -17.38
N LEU A 82 9.04 -0.85 -16.43
CA LEU A 82 9.06 -0.50 -15.00
C LEU A 82 10.04 0.64 -14.72
N CYS A 83 11.28 0.53 -15.19
CA CYS A 83 12.29 1.57 -15.00
C CYS A 83 11.87 2.91 -15.63
N ASN A 84 11.29 2.88 -16.83
CA ASN A 84 10.80 4.09 -17.51
C ASN A 84 9.69 4.78 -16.72
N ARG A 85 8.70 4.02 -16.22
CA ARG A 85 7.61 4.56 -15.39
C ARG A 85 8.11 5.11 -14.06
N MET A 86 9.09 4.45 -13.45
CA MET A 86 9.81 4.95 -12.28
C MET A 86 10.70 6.17 -12.58
N GLY A 87 10.94 6.47 -13.87
CA GLY A 87 11.87 7.51 -14.35
C GLY A 87 13.31 7.29 -13.90
N ILE A 88 13.76 6.02 -13.89
CA ILE A 88 15.15 5.66 -13.58
C ILE A 88 15.84 5.11 -14.84
N THR A 89 17.12 5.43 -15.00
CA THR A 89 17.89 4.96 -16.17
C THR A 89 18.09 3.44 -16.13
N THR A 90 18.03 2.82 -17.30
CA THR A 90 18.38 1.41 -17.50
C THR A 90 19.84 1.20 -17.86
N SER A 91 20.61 2.28 -18.06
CA SER A 91 22.04 2.22 -18.40
C SER A 91 22.86 1.50 -17.32
N GLY A 92 23.73 0.60 -17.74
CA GLY A 92 24.65 -0.12 -16.84
C GLY A 92 24.03 -1.25 -16.00
N GLY A 93 22.77 -1.63 -16.22
CA GLY A 93 22.14 -2.84 -15.65
C GLY A 93 21.88 -2.83 -14.13
N LYS A 94 22.45 -1.89 -13.37
CA LYS A 94 22.30 -1.80 -11.91
C LYS A 94 20.84 -1.63 -11.47
N ASN A 95 20.10 -0.70 -12.09
CA ASN A 95 18.69 -0.49 -11.77
C ASN A 95 17.83 -1.67 -12.20
N TYR A 96 18.17 -2.30 -13.33
CA TYR A 96 17.50 -3.53 -13.79
C TYR A 96 17.59 -4.63 -12.74
N ARG A 97 18.79 -4.85 -12.17
CA ARG A 97 19.01 -5.80 -11.09
C ARG A 97 18.23 -5.43 -9.84
N LYS A 98 18.26 -4.17 -9.42
CA LYS A 98 17.49 -3.69 -8.26
C LYS A 98 16.00 -3.92 -8.39
N VAL A 99 15.41 -3.73 -9.58
CA VAL A 99 13.98 -4.00 -9.80
C VAL A 99 13.69 -5.49 -9.69
N LYS A 100 14.55 -6.37 -10.21
CA LYS A 100 14.40 -7.83 -10.02
C LYS A 100 14.46 -8.21 -8.54
N GLU A 101 15.48 -7.74 -7.83
CA GLU A 101 15.66 -7.97 -6.39
C GLU A 101 14.45 -7.45 -5.58
N ALA A 102 13.86 -6.33 -6.00
CA ALA A 102 12.67 -5.78 -5.38
C ALA A 102 11.44 -6.67 -5.55
N LEU A 103 11.22 -7.19 -6.76
CA LEU A 103 10.12 -8.12 -7.04
C LEU A 103 10.27 -9.41 -6.25
N GLU A 104 11.49 -9.95 -6.17
CA GLU A 104 11.81 -11.11 -5.34
C GLU A 104 11.58 -10.83 -3.85
N ARG A 105 12.04 -9.68 -3.34
CA ARG A 105 11.84 -9.29 -1.93
C ARG A 105 10.35 -9.16 -1.57
N ILE A 106 9.56 -8.50 -2.42
CA ILE A 106 8.11 -8.41 -2.23
C ILE A 106 7.47 -9.80 -2.23
N ARG A 107 7.88 -10.66 -3.16
CA ARG A 107 7.41 -12.05 -3.24
C ARG A 107 7.76 -12.86 -1.99
N MET A 108 8.95 -12.65 -1.42
CA MET A 108 9.41 -13.38 -0.24
C MET A 108 8.89 -12.78 1.08
N THR A 109 8.12 -11.70 1.02
CA THR A 109 7.51 -11.07 2.21
C THR A 109 6.17 -11.72 2.51
N GLY A 110 6.04 -12.26 3.72
CA GLY A 110 4.82 -12.89 4.21
C GLY A 110 3.88 -11.89 4.89
N ILE A 111 2.59 -12.14 4.76
CA ILE A 111 1.52 -11.43 5.46
C ILE A 111 0.74 -12.46 6.27
N LYS A 112 0.59 -12.24 7.57
CA LYS A 112 -0.35 -12.97 8.43
C LYS A 112 -1.47 -12.03 8.84
N SER A 113 -2.69 -12.34 8.39
CA SER A 113 -3.91 -11.66 8.85
C SER A 113 -4.60 -12.55 9.87
N GLU A 114 -5.01 -11.99 11.00
CA GLU A 114 -5.94 -12.58 11.96
C GLU A 114 -7.15 -11.66 12.03
N GLY A 115 -8.15 -11.97 11.19
CA GLY A 115 -9.37 -11.20 11.10
C GLY A 115 -9.22 -9.77 10.57
N ALA A 116 -8.04 -9.22 10.27
CA ALA A 116 -7.91 -7.81 9.88
C ALA A 116 -8.46 -7.48 8.48
N PHE A 117 -8.43 -8.45 7.56
CA PHE A 117 -8.79 -8.24 6.17
C PHE A 117 -10.10 -8.95 5.80
N TYR A 118 -11.05 -8.22 5.22
CA TYR A 118 -12.32 -8.79 4.77
C TYR A 118 -12.25 -9.23 3.31
N HIS A 119 -12.48 -10.52 3.06
CA HIS A 119 -12.56 -11.08 1.74
C HIS A 119 -13.98 -10.95 1.18
N LYS A 120 -14.22 -9.99 0.28
CA LYS A 120 -15.56 -9.80 -0.32
C LYS A 120 -16.09 -11.02 -1.08
N GLY A 121 -15.27 -11.65 -1.93
CA GLY A 121 -15.69 -12.83 -2.70
C GLY A 121 -16.19 -14.01 -1.84
N LYS A 122 -15.55 -14.27 -0.69
CA LYS A 122 -15.94 -15.30 0.28
C LYS A 122 -16.83 -14.80 1.41
N LYS A 123 -17.06 -13.49 1.49
CA LYS A 123 -17.78 -12.79 2.56
C LYS A 123 -17.27 -13.08 3.98
N GLU A 124 -15.98 -13.36 4.13
CA GLU A 124 -15.35 -13.77 5.40
C GLU A 124 -14.22 -12.83 5.82
N TRP A 125 -13.95 -12.75 7.13
CA TRP A 125 -12.72 -12.14 7.65
C TRP A 125 -11.59 -13.16 7.58
N ILE A 126 -10.48 -12.80 6.92
CA ILE A 126 -9.38 -13.72 6.66
C ILE A 126 -8.51 -13.89 7.91
N SER A 127 -8.37 -15.15 8.33
CA SER A 127 -7.32 -15.61 9.25
C SER A 127 -6.37 -16.55 8.51
N LYS A 128 -5.41 -16.01 7.74
CA LYS A 128 -4.52 -16.76 6.83
C LYS A 128 -3.16 -16.10 6.70
N VAL A 129 -2.18 -16.89 6.29
CA VAL A 129 -0.85 -16.44 5.84
C VAL A 129 -0.83 -16.43 4.31
N PHE A 130 -0.34 -15.35 3.70
CA PHE A 130 -0.27 -15.17 2.25
C PHE A 130 0.77 -14.12 1.87
N GLY A 131 1.01 -13.91 0.57
CA GLY A 131 1.83 -12.84 0.03
C GLY A 131 1.09 -12.02 -1.03
N LEU A 132 1.68 -10.91 -1.46
CA LEU A 132 1.17 -10.14 -2.59
C LEU A 132 1.40 -10.86 -3.91
N TYR A 133 2.56 -11.49 -4.05
CA TYR A 133 2.99 -12.23 -5.23
C TYR A 133 3.10 -13.71 -4.88
N ASP A 134 2.79 -14.58 -5.84
CA ASP A 134 2.85 -16.03 -5.72
C ASP A 134 4.06 -16.64 -6.45
N SER A 135 4.46 -16.06 -7.58
CA SER A 135 5.71 -16.40 -8.26
C SER A 135 6.09 -15.33 -9.27
N ILE A 136 7.35 -15.33 -9.71
CA ILE A 136 7.83 -14.48 -10.79
C ILE A 136 8.72 -15.31 -11.72
N ILE A 137 8.43 -15.23 -13.02
CA ILE A 137 9.25 -15.81 -14.08
C ILE A 137 9.85 -14.65 -14.87
N PHE A 138 11.16 -14.55 -14.89
CA PHE A 138 11.84 -13.50 -15.65
C PHE A 138 11.99 -13.89 -17.12
N ARG A 139 11.97 -12.88 -17.99
CA ARG A 139 12.22 -13.06 -19.43
C ARG A 139 13.48 -13.90 -19.67
N GLY A 140 13.38 -14.90 -20.55
CA GLY A 140 14.47 -15.81 -20.90
C GLY A 140 14.50 -17.11 -20.08
N ALA A 141 13.64 -17.26 -19.08
CA ALA A 141 13.45 -18.54 -18.40
C ALA A 141 12.61 -19.50 -19.24
N GLU A 142 12.89 -20.80 -19.12
CA GLU A 142 12.09 -21.88 -19.70
C GLU A 142 10.82 -22.09 -18.88
N LEU A 143 9.70 -22.26 -19.58
CA LEU A 143 8.37 -22.52 -19.04
C LEU A 143 8.10 -24.03 -18.98
N GLU A 144 7.05 -24.44 -18.27
CA GLU A 144 6.68 -25.86 -18.10
C GLU A 144 6.39 -26.58 -19.42
N ASP A 145 5.97 -25.85 -20.45
CA ASP A 145 5.71 -26.37 -21.80
C ASP A 145 6.96 -26.41 -22.70
N GLY A 146 8.14 -26.07 -22.16
CA GLY A 146 9.41 -26.01 -22.88
C GLY A 146 9.63 -24.72 -23.69
N SER A 147 8.66 -23.80 -23.70
CA SER A 147 8.82 -22.51 -24.37
C SER A 147 9.62 -21.52 -23.51
N ILE A 148 10.18 -20.48 -24.14
CA ILE A 148 10.93 -19.43 -23.43
C ILE A 148 10.03 -18.23 -23.13
N ALA A 149 10.05 -17.76 -21.88
CA ALA A 149 9.32 -16.58 -21.47
C ALA A 149 9.78 -15.32 -22.23
N GLU A 150 8.96 -14.81 -23.15
CA GLU A 150 9.27 -13.61 -23.94
C GLU A 150 9.25 -12.31 -23.11
N LYS A 151 8.47 -12.32 -22.03
CA LYS A 151 8.30 -11.21 -21.07
C LYS A 151 8.49 -11.72 -19.65
N ASN A 152 8.54 -10.80 -18.69
CA ASN A 152 8.46 -11.18 -17.28
C ASN A 152 7.01 -11.46 -16.94
N LEU A 153 6.76 -12.54 -16.22
CA LEU A 153 5.45 -13.01 -15.81
C LEU A 153 5.37 -12.95 -14.29
N LEU A 154 4.45 -12.16 -13.75
CA LEU A 154 4.20 -12.05 -12.31
C LEU A 154 2.87 -12.71 -11.99
N TYR A 155 2.91 -13.74 -11.15
CA TYR A 155 1.72 -14.36 -10.59
C TYR A 155 1.41 -13.65 -9.27
N LEU A 156 0.23 -13.06 -9.18
CA LEU A 156 -0.27 -12.47 -7.95
C LEU A 156 -0.75 -13.55 -6.99
N GLY A 157 -0.53 -13.33 -5.69
CA GLY A 157 -1.10 -14.17 -4.64
C GLY A 157 -2.62 -14.22 -4.74
N ASN A 158 -3.21 -15.40 -4.57
CA ASN A 158 -4.65 -15.62 -4.80
C ASN A 158 -5.54 -14.62 -4.02
N ILE A 159 -5.23 -14.36 -2.74
CA ILE A 159 -5.98 -13.39 -1.91
C ILE A 159 -5.84 -11.96 -2.48
N TYR A 160 -4.65 -11.59 -2.96
CA TYR A 160 -4.43 -10.29 -3.57
C TYR A 160 -5.17 -10.16 -4.91
N LEU A 161 -5.08 -11.17 -5.78
CA LEU A 161 -5.81 -11.25 -7.04
C LEU A 161 -7.33 -11.11 -6.85
N GLN A 162 -7.90 -11.88 -5.93
CA GLN A 162 -9.34 -11.83 -5.62
C GLN A 162 -9.76 -10.47 -5.05
N SER A 163 -8.89 -9.82 -4.28
CA SER A 163 -9.10 -8.45 -3.78
C SER A 163 -9.15 -7.42 -4.91
N LEU A 164 -8.25 -7.53 -5.90
CA LEU A 164 -8.24 -6.66 -7.09
C LEU A 164 -9.54 -6.79 -7.89
N ASN A 165 -9.98 -8.01 -8.18
CA ASN A 165 -11.18 -8.28 -8.99
C ASN A 165 -12.51 -8.00 -8.29
N SER A 166 -12.51 -7.83 -6.96
CA SER A 166 -13.72 -7.48 -6.20
C SER A 166 -14.04 -5.96 -6.22
N PHE A 167 -13.48 -5.19 -7.17
CA PHE A 167 -13.59 -3.72 -7.32
C PHE A 167 -13.35 -2.93 -6.01
N ASN A 168 -12.52 -3.47 -5.13
CA ASN A 168 -12.20 -2.84 -3.83
C ASN A 168 -11.20 -1.69 -3.93
N ILE A 169 -10.79 -1.32 -5.14
CA ILE A 169 -9.57 -0.54 -5.32
C ILE A 169 -9.89 0.61 -6.26
N LYS A 170 -9.90 1.82 -5.69
CA LYS A 170 -9.72 3.03 -6.47
C LYS A 170 -8.28 3.03 -7.00
N PRO A 171 -8.05 3.08 -8.32
CA PRO A 171 -6.72 3.27 -8.86
C PRO A 171 -6.09 4.52 -8.26
N ILE A 172 -4.84 4.42 -7.83
CA ILE A 172 -4.07 5.59 -7.44
C ILE A 172 -3.65 6.35 -8.70
N ASP A 173 -3.83 7.67 -8.69
CA ASP A 173 -3.10 8.55 -9.59
C ASP A 173 -1.60 8.45 -9.26
N TYR A 174 -0.88 7.64 -10.05
CA TYR A 174 0.55 7.38 -9.87
C TYR A 174 1.40 8.64 -10.05
N THR A 175 1.02 9.50 -11.01
CA THR A 175 1.73 10.76 -11.26
C THR A 175 1.65 11.67 -10.03
N TYR A 176 0.46 11.82 -9.45
CA TYR A 176 0.29 12.56 -8.21
C TYR A 176 0.99 11.89 -7.02
N TRP A 177 0.90 10.55 -6.90
CA TRP A 177 1.62 9.84 -5.84
C TRP A 177 3.13 10.10 -5.89
N ARG A 178 3.71 10.12 -7.10
CA ARG A 178 5.14 10.35 -7.34
C ARG A 178 5.56 11.81 -7.15
N SER A 179 4.65 12.76 -7.35
CA SER A 179 4.94 14.18 -7.10
C SER A 179 5.03 14.53 -5.61
N LEU A 180 4.63 13.62 -4.72
CA LEU A 180 4.71 13.83 -3.26
C LEU A 180 6.13 13.54 -2.76
N GLU A 181 6.80 14.56 -2.24
CA GLU A 181 8.13 14.50 -1.65
C GLU A 181 8.12 13.75 -0.32
N SER A 182 7.11 14.02 0.53
CA SER A 182 6.99 13.34 1.82
C SER A 182 6.54 11.89 1.64
N LYS A 183 7.32 10.97 2.22
CA LYS A 183 6.96 9.55 2.27
C LYS A 183 5.75 9.30 3.17
N ILE A 184 5.50 10.19 4.13
CA ILE A 184 4.27 10.23 4.93
C ILE A 184 3.11 10.75 4.08
N ALA A 185 3.25 11.85 3.34
CA ALA A 185 2.17 12.35 2.46
C ALA A 185 1.74 11.30 1.44
N SER A 186 2.70 10.69 0.73
CA SER A 186 2.41 9.63 -0.25
C SER A 186 1.70 8.43 0.38
N ARG A 187 2.08 8.02 1.60
CA ARG A 187 1.39 6.92 2.30
C ARG A 187 0.00 7.33 2.81
N LEU A 188 -0.15 8.56 3.32
CA LEU A 188 -1.45 9.10 3.70
C LEU A 188 -2.39 9.19 2.51
N TYR A 189 -1.89 9.59 1.34
CA TYR A 189 -2.64 9.57 0.10
C TYR A 189 -3.18 8.17 -0.23
N GLU A 190 -2.35 7.13 -0.08
CA GLU A 190 -2.77 5.73 -0.26
C GLU A 190 -3.92 5.32 0.67
N ILE A 191 -3.84 5.70 1.95
CA ILE A 191 -4.83 5.35 2.97
C ILE A 191 -6.13 6.15 2.76
N LEU A 192 -6.01 7.48 2.65
CA LEU A 192 -7.14 8.40 2.56
C LEU A 192 -7.84 8.31 1.21
N GLY A 193 -7.12 8.04 0.11
CA GLY A 193 -7.69 7.98 -1.24
C GLY A 193 -8.79 6.93 -1.36
N ILE A 194 -8.62 5.78 -0.72
CA ILE A 194 -9.63 4.71 -0.67
C ILE A 194 -10.82 5.15 0.18
N LYS A 195 -10.55 5.74 1.35
CA LYS A 195 -11.59 6.09 2.31
C LYS A 195 -12.44 7.26 1.84
N PHE A 196 -11.85 8.29 1.22
CA PHE A 196 -12.58 9.44 0.72
C PHE A 196 -13.61 9.04 -0.35
N TYR A 197 -13.30 8.03 -1.17
CA TYR A 197 -14.28 7.48 -2.11
C TYR A 197 -15.57 7.02 -1.41
N GLY A 198 -15.45 6.39 -0.24
CA GLY A 198 -16.59 5.92 0.55
C GLY A 198 -17.29 6.98 1.41
N VAL A 199 -16.69 8.16 1.58
CA VAL A 199 -17.25 9.26 2.40
C VAL A 199 -17.91 10.36 1.57
N ARG A 200 -17.73 10.38 0.24
CA ARG A 200 -18.34 11.37 -0.67
C ARG A 200 -19.86 11.56 -0.48
N ASN A 201 -20.56 10.53 -0.02
CA ASN A 201 -22.02 10.54 0.17
C ASN A 201 -22.46 10.55 1.65
N LYS A 202 -21.54 10.72 2.61
CA LYS A 202 -21.86 10.73 4.04
C LYS A 202 -22.03 12.15 4.56
N LYS A 203 -22.98 12.35 5.48
CA LYS A 203 -23.31 13.65 6.12
C LYS A 203 -22.11 14.35 6.77
N GLU A 204 -21.17 13.59 7.33
CA GLU A 204 -20.04 14.13 8.09
C GLU A 204 -18.96 14.78 7.19
N GLY A 205 -18.80 14.32 5.94
CA GLY A 205 -17.85 14.91 5.00
C GLY A 205 -16.37 14.79 5.36
N PHE A 206 -16.00 14.06 6.43
CA PHE A 206 -14.61 13.85 6.86
C PHE A 206 -14.30 12.39 7.20
N ILE A 207 -13.00 12.08 7.30
CA ILE A 207 -12.50 10.84 7.91
C ILE A 207 -11.71 11.22 9.15
N ARG A 208 -11.81 10.41 10.20
CA ARG A 208 -10.96 10.55 11.38
C ARG A 208 -10.14 9.29 11.64
N TYR A 209 -8.94 9.48 12.17
CA TYR A 209 -8.07 8.43 12.67
C TYR A 209 -7.58 8.78 14.07
N LYS A 210 -7.40 7.79 14.93
CA LYS A 210 -6.53 7.95 16.09
C LYS A 210 -5.09 8.10 15.63
N TYR A 211 -4.30 8.94 16.29
CA TYR A 211 -2.88 9.12 16.00
C TYR A 211 -2.13 7.80 16.15
N SER A 212 -2.38 7.07 17.25
CA SER A 212 -1.83 5.73 17.47
C SER A 212 -2.09 4.76 16.32
N THR A 213 -3.33 4.68 15.83
CA THR A 213 -3.71 3.85 14.67
C THR A 213 -2.99 4.31 13.41
N LEU A 214 -2.88 5.63 13.19
CA LEU A 214 -2.23 6.17 12.02
C LEU A 214 -0.71 5.89 12.01
N CYS A 215 -0.05 5.95 13.17
CA CYS A 215 1.34 5.54 13.33
C CYS A 215 1.57 4.10 12.89
N GLN A 216 0.67 3.18 13.23
CA GLN A 216 0.76 1.78 12.79
C GLN A 216 0.53 1.60 11.28
N LEU A 217 -0.38 2.39 10.67
CA LEU A 217 -0.65 2.34 9.22
C LEU A 217 0.45 2.99 8.37
N LEU A 218 1.13 3.99 8.93
CA LEU A 218 2.31 4.70 8.37
C LEU A 218 3.66 4.05 8.74
N PRO A 219 3.65 2.89 9.39
CA PRO A 219 4.66 2.42 10.35
C PRO A 219 5.70 3.45 10.81
N VAL A 220 5.26 4.52 11.49
CA VAL A 220 6.14 5.50 12.13
C VAL A 220 6.08 5.38 13.65
N THR A 221 7.16 5.78 14.33
CA THR A 221 7.23 5.75 15.80
C THR A 221 6.22 6.73 16.42
N PRO A 222 5.31 6.28 17.31
CA PRO A 222 4.41 7.19 18.02
C PRO A 222 5.17 8.04 19.03
N HIS A 223 4.72 9.28 19.25
CA HIS A 223 5.27 10.20 20.24
C HIS A 223 4.25 10.54 21.34
N GLU A 224 4.72 10.67 22.57
CA GLU A 224 3.89 10.99 23.76
C GLU A 224 3.43 12.45 23.83
N TYR A 225 4.13 13.36 23.15
CA TYR A 225 3.81 14.78 23.15
C TYR A 225 3.17 15.20 21.82
N ILE A 226 2.05 15.94 21.89
CA ILE A 226 1.32 16.41 20.71
C ILE A 226 2.20 17.27 19.79
N SER A 227 3.14 18.04 20.34
CA SER A 227 4.07 18.87 19.58
C SER A 227 5.02 18.02 18.72
N SER A 228 5.50 16.88 19.24
CA SER A 228 6.32 15.90 18.53
C SER A 228 5.50 15.13 17.50
N ALA A 229 4.28 14.70 17.85
CA ALA A 229 3.36 14.05 16.92
C ALA A 229 3.02 14.96 15.71
N LYS A 230 2.73 16.24 15.98
CA LYS A 230 2.52 17.27 14.94
C LYS A 230 3.77 17.51 14.12
N ARG A 231 4.96 17.58 14.74
CA ARG A 231 6.23 17.74 14.01
C ARG A 231 6.49 16.59 13.04
N GLN A 232 6.10 15.37 13.40
CA GLN A 232 6.24 14.19 12.56
C GLN A 232 5.25 14.17 11.39
N LEU A 233 3.95 14.41 11.63
CA LEU A 233 2.91 14.21 10.61
C LEU A 233 2.52 15.48 9.83
N ASN A 234 2.63 16.67 10.44
CA ASN A 234 2.17 17.91 9.79
C ASN A 234 2.90 18.22 8.48
N PRO A 235 4.21 17.96 8.29
CA PRO A 235 4.83 18.18 6.99
C PRO A 235 4.12 17.43 5.86
N GLY A 236 3.78 16.14 6.09
CA GLY A 236 3.03 15.35 5.11
C GLY A 236 1.58 15.81 4.95
N ASN A 237 0.92 16.22 6.04
CA ASN A 237 -0.44 16.74 5.98
C ASN A 237 -0.52 18.10 5.24
N ASN A 238 0.44 18.99 5.48
CA ASN A 238 0.57 20.27 4.79
C ASN A 238 0.75 20.03 3.29
N GLU A 239 1.66 19.14 2.90
CA GLU A 239 1.86 18.81 1.49
C GLU A 239 0.58 18.30 0.81
N LEU A 240 -0.19 17.43 1.47
CA LEU A 240 -1.48 16.97 0.94
C LEU A 240 -2.54 18.08 0.86
N ARG A 241 -2.49 19.06 1.79
CA ARG A 241 -3.38 20.22 1.76
C ARG A 241 -3.00 21.15 0.61
N ASP A 242 -1.72 21.49 0.51
CA ASP A 242 -1.19 22.48 -0.43
C ASP A 242 -1.31 21.99 -1.88
N SER A 243 -1.24 20.67 -2.10
CA SER A 243 -1.49 20.03 -3.40
C SER A 243 -2.98 19.77 -3.71
N GLY A 244 -3.88 20.15 -2.80
CA GLY A 244 -5.34 20.10 -2.95
C GLY A 244 -5.98 18.72 -2.79
N PHE A 245 -5.24 17.72 -2.26
CA PHE A 245 -5.79 16.39 -1.98
C PHE A 245 -6.68 16.36 -0.74
N ILE A 246 -6.28 17.05 0.33
CA ILE A 246 -7.17 17.37 1.45
C ILE A 246 -7.48 18.86 1.45
N SER A 247 -8.66 19.27 1.90
CA SER A 247 -8.98 20.69 2.05
C SER A 247 -8.45 21.24 3.37
N LYS A 248 -8.51 20.43 4.43
CA LYS A 248 -7.94 20.73 5.75
C LYS A 248 -7.73 19.45 6.55
N TYR A 249 -6.96 19.58 7.63
CA TYR A 249 -6.85 18.58 8.68
C TYR A 249 -6.87 19.25 10.05
N GLU A 250 -7.42 18.56 11.06
CA GLU A 250 -7.57 19.10 12.42
C GLU A 250 -7.17 18.04 13.45
N TRP A 251 -6.52 18.48 14.52
CA TRP A 251 -6.15 17.65 15.66
C TRP A 251 -7.10 17.92 16.82
N CYS A 252 -7.57 16.87 17.47
CA CYS A 252 -8.40 16.94 18.67
C CYS A 252 -7.87 15.96 19.72
N GLU A 253 -8.00 16.29 21.00
CA GLU A 253 -7.73 15.35 22.09
C GLU A 253 -8.74 14.20 22.08
N ASN A 254 -8.31 13.01 22.47
CA ASN A 254 -9.13 11.79 22.46
C ASN A 254 -9.18 11.05 23.81
N GLY A 255 -8.79 11.71 24.90
CA GLY A 255 -8.53 11.03 26.17
C GLY A 255 -7.40 9.99 26.06
N ASN A 256 -7.04 9.34 27.17
CA ASN A 256 -6.05 8.25 27.23
C ASN A 256 -4.70 8.55 26.54
N ASN A 257 -4.23 9.80 26.59
CA ASN A 257 -2.98 10.25 25.94
C ASN A 257 -2.91 9.95 24.42
N ASP A 258 -4.05 9.95 23.72
CA ASP A 258 -4.11 9.82 22.26
C ASP A 258 -4.84 11.02 21.64
N TRP A 259 -4.70 11.18 20.32
CA TRP A 259 -5.33 12.27 19.56
C TRP A 259 -6.11 11.74 18.38
N LEU A 260 -7.16 12.47 18.00
CA LEU A 260 -7.85 12.28 16.74
C LEU A 260 -7.32 13.26 15.70
N ILE A 261 -7.12 12.77 14.49
CA ILE A 261 -6.81 13.59 13.31
C ILE A 261 -7.96 13.44 12.33
N TYR A 262 -8.58 14.57 12.01
CA TYR A 262 -9.67 14.68 11.05
C TYR A 262 -9.12 15.14 9.70
N TYR A 263 -9.66 14.59 8.62
CA TYR A 263 -9.26 14.88 7.24
C TYR A 263 -10.50 15.12 6.39
N TRP A 264 -10.53 16.23 5.65
CA TRP A 264 -11.59 16.56 4.71
C TRP A 264 -11.10 16.41 3.27
N PRO A 265 -11.88 15.81 2.36
CA PRO A 265 -11.49 15.63 0.98
C PRO A 265 -11.36 16.98 0.27
N GLY A 266 -10.19 17.24 -0.32
CA GLY A 266 -9.97 18.37 -1.21
C GLY A 266 -10.50 18.11 -2.62
N GLU A 267 -10.41 19.11 -3.49
CA GLU A 267 -10.90 19.02 -4.86
C GLU A 267 -10.23 17.89 -5.65
N ARG A 268 -8.93 17.66 -5.45
CA ARG A 268 -8.23 16.53 -6.09
C ARG A 268 -8.79 15.19 -5.62
N ALA A 269 -9.12 15.02 -4.35
CA ALA A 269 -9.71 13.79 -3.84
C ALA A 269 -11.14 13.54 -4.38
N LYS A 270 -11.86 14.58 -4.82
CA LYS A 270 -13.21 14.50 -5.41
C LYS A 270 -13.21 14.16 -6.91
N ARG A 271 -12.09 14.34 -7.61
CA ARG A 271 -11.96 13.91 -9.02
C ARG A 271 -12.15 12.40 -9.15
N LYS A 272 -12.86 11.98 -10.21
CA LYS A 272 -13.15 10.57 -10.51
C LYS A 272 -11.87 9.86 -10.96
#